data_AF-A0AA85ESP1-F1
#
_entry.id   AF-A0AA85ESP1-F1
#
_cell.length_a   1.000
_cell.length_b   1.000
_cell.length_c   1.000
_cell.angle_alpha   90.00
_cell.angle_beta   90.00
_cell.angle_gamma   90.00
#
_symmetry.space_group_name_H-M   'P 1'
#
loop_
_entity.id
_entity.type
_entity.pdbx_description
1 polymer ?
#
loop_
_entity_poly.entity_id
_entity_poly.type
_entity_poly.pdbx_seq_one_letter_code
_entity_poly.pdbx_strand_id
1 'polypeptide(L)'
;MIAESKYRGQGLAAEALAGILEYSGRNLPMKLNSIVAKVSMTNQSSINLFQNRLKFIERSRNTVFNEIEFVPEIQQLSNEGQNQSEYKNLALNTSQLIIDRLLTNSLGSTSKWYYLENDLKLWRQTPRE
;
A
#
# COMPACT_ATOMS: atom_id res chain seq x y z
N MET A 1 5.45 9.97 0.09
CA MET A 1 4.86 9.92 1.45
C MET A 1 5.67 10.80 2.38
N ILE A 2 4.99 11.57 3.22
CA ILE A 2 5.62 12.45 4.20
C ILE A 2 5.41 11.79 5.57
N ALA A 3 6.52 11.48 6.23
CA ALA A 3 6.53 11.12 7.64
C ALA A 3 7.43 12.12 8.37
N GLU A 4 7.02 12.50 9.59
CA GLU A 4 7.87 13.32 10.46
C GLU A 4 9.21 12.63 10.66
N SER A 5 10.28 13.41 10.78
CA SER A 5 11.66 12.90 10.86
C SER A 5 11.83 11.81 11.92
N LYS A 6 11.22 11.98 13.10
CA LYS A 6 11.25 11.03 14.22
C LYS A 6 10.56 9.69 13.94
N TYR A 7 9.70 9.59 12.93
CA TYR A 7 8.90 8.39 12.61
C TYR A 7 9.34 7.70 11.30
N ARG A 8 10.38 8.21 10.63
CA ARG A 8 10.91 7.61 9.39
C ARG A 8 11.61 6.29 9.68
N GLY A 9 11.56 5.37 8.72
CA GLY A 9 12.25 4.08 8.79
C GLY A 9 11.55 2.99 9.64
N GLN A 10 10.54 3.37 10.43
CA GLN A 10 9.83 2.48 11.36
C GLN A 10 8.73 1.61 10.72
N GLY A 11 8.55 1.67 9.39
CA GLY A 11 7.51 0.90 8.70
C GLY A 11 6.10 1.50 8.74
N LEU A 12 5.87 2.55 9.55
CA LEU A 12 4.60 3.29 9.67
C LEU A 12 4.01 3.74 8.33
N ALA A 13 4.91 4.06 7.39
CA ALA A 13 4.59 4.40 6.02
C ALA A 13 3.80 3.28 5.29
N ALA A 14 4.27 2.05 5.40
CA ALA A 14 3.65 0.88 4.81
C ALA A 14 2.38 0.48 5.56
N GLU A 15 2.39 0.60 6.88
CA GLU A 15 1.22 0.35 7.73
C GLU A 15 0.07 1.31 7.41
N ALA A 16 0.35 2.62 7.32
CA ALA A 16 -0.64 3.61 6.92
C ALA A 16 -1.21 3.33 5.52
N LEU A 17 -0.37 2.91 4.58
CA LEU A 17 -0.83 2.52 3.24
C LEU A 17 -1.74 1.29 3.29
N ALA A 18 -1.39 0.26 4.05
CA ALA A 18 -2.25 -0.91 4.26
C ALA A 18 -3.60 -0.50 4.86
N GLY A 19 -3.60 0.31 5.92
CA GLY A 19 -4.84 0.76 6.56
C GLY A 19 -5.76 1.54 5.62
N ILE A 20 -5.22 2.44 4.80
CA ILE A 20 -6.03 3.17 3.80
C ILE A 20 -6.64 2.20 2.79
N LEU A 21 -5.88 1.21 2.33
CA LEU A 21 -6.34 0.24 1.33
C LEU A 21 -7.35 -0.76 1.91
N GLU A 22 -7.17 -1.20 3.15
CA GLU A 22 -8.12 -2.04 3.87
C GLU A 22 -9.44 -1.32 4.08
N TYR A 23 -9.38 -0.08 4.59
CA TYR A 23 -10.55 0.77 4.76
C TYR A 23 -11.26 1.00 3.43
N SER A 24 -10.50 1.36 2.38
CA SER A 24 -11.05 1.61 1.04
C SER A 24 -11.73 0.38 0.48
N GLY A 25 -11.10 -0.78 0.63
CA GLY A 25 -11.65 -2.05 0.18
C GLY A 25 -12.96 -2.40 0.89
N ARG A 26 -13.04 -2.22 2.21
CA ARG A 26 -14.23 -2.58 2.97
C ARG A 26 -15.37 -1.58 2.80
N ASN A 27 -15.07 -0.29 2.85
CA ASN A 27 -16.07 0.75 3.07
C ASN A 27 -16.46 1.53 1.82
N LEU A 28 -15.63 1.56 0.77
CA LEU A 28 -16.03 2.25 -0.45
C LEU A 28 -17.11 1.45 -1.20
N PRO A 29 -18.19 2.12 -1.63
CA PRO A 29 -19.28 1.48 -2.37
C PRO A 29 -18.80 1.02 -3.75
N MET A 30 -17.88 1.76 -4.37
CA MET A 30 -17.23 1.40 -5.63
C MET A 30 -15.84 0.82 -5.33
N LYS A 31 -15.55 -0.36 -5.88
CA LYS A 31 -14.24 -1.00 -5.72
C LYS A 31 -13.21 -0.33 -6.62
N LEU A 32 -11.98 -0.23 -6.11
CA LEU A 32 -10.86 0.34 -6.86
C LEU A 32 -10.44 -0.62 -7.97
N ASN A 33 -10.38 -0.11 -9.20
CA ASN A 33 -9.95 -0.89 -10.37
C ASN A 33 -8.44 -0.76 -10.64
N SER A 34 -7.77 0.21 -10.02
CA SER A 34 -6.34 0.45 -10.19
C SER A 34 -5.75 1.17 -8.98
N ILE A 35 -4.54 0.80 -8.59
CA ILE A 35 -3.70 1.45 -7.58
C ILE A 35 -2.37 1.80 -8.24
N VAL A 36 -2.00 3.07 -8.21
CA VAL A 36 -0.75 3.57 -8.79
C VAL A 36 -0.06 4.47 -7.78
N ALA A 37 1.19 4.16 -7.47
CA ALA A 37 2.06 5.05 -6.72
C ALA A 37 2.95 5.82 -7.68
N LYS A 38 2.77 7.15 -7.71
CA LYS A 38 3.61 8.08 -8.48
C LYS A 38 4.70 8.63 -7.58
N VAL A 39 5.96 8.47 -8.00
CA VAL A 39 7.12 8.79 -7.18
C VAL A 39 8.14 9.57 -7.99
N SER A 40 8.63 10.70 -7.44
CA SER A 40 9.73 11.45 -8.06
C SER A 40 10.98 10.56 -8.21
N MET A 41 11.69 10.62 -9.34
CA MET A 41 12.92 9.83 -9.53
C MET A 41 14.03 10.17 -8.53
N THR A 42 13.97 11.36 -7.92
CA THR A 42 14.93 11.81 -6.91
C THR A 42 14.57 11.34 -5.49
N ASN A 43 13.39 10.74 -5.30
CA ASN A 43 12.91 10.32 -3.97
C ASN A 43 13.31 8.88 -3.66
N GLN A 44 14.60 8.67 -3.38
CA GLN A 44 15.15 7.34 -3.14
C GLN A 44 14.44 6.59 -2.00
N SER A 45 14.01 7.30 -0.96
CA SER A 45 13.28 6.70 0.17
C SER A 45 11.96 6.07 -0.26
N SER A 46 11.19 6.75 -1.12
CA SER A 46 9.92 6.23 -1.63
C SER A 46 10.14 5.14 -2.67
N ILE A 47 11.17 5.29 -3.52
CA ILE A 47 11.57 4.25 -4.49
C ILE A 47 11.92 2.95 -3.74
N ASN A 48 12.75 3.03 -2.71
CA ASN A 48 13.12 1.88 -1.88
C ASN A 48 11.91 1.27 -1.14
N LEU A 49 10.97 2.10 -0.68
CA LEU A 49 9.73 1.61 -0.07
C LEU A 49 8.93 0.77 -1.07
N PHE A 50 8.59 1.33 -2.24
CA PHE A 50 7.73 0.65 -3.20
C PHE A 50 8.43 -0.53 -3.88
N GLN A 51 9.65 -0.34 -4.37
CA GLN A 51 10.36 -1.36 -5.14
C GLN A 51 10.97 -2.45 -4.25
N ASN A 52 11.66 -2.07 -3.15
CA ASN A 52 12.46 -3.04 -2.39
C ASN A 52 11.69 -3.67 -1.23
N ARG A 53 10.94 -2.87 -0.47
CA ARG A 53 10.18 -3.37 0.69
C ARG A 53 8.83 -3.92 0.29
N LEU A 54 8.06 -3.12 -0.44
CA LEU A 54 6.71 -3.49 -0.84
C LEU A 54 6.67 -4.30 -2.12
N LYS A 55 7.79 -4.50 -2.84
CA LYS A 55 7.87 -5.26 -4.11
C LYS A 55 6.76 -4.91 -5.11
N PHE A 56 6.47 -3.62 -5.25
CA PHE A 56 5.65 -3.11 -6.34
C PHE A 56 6.47 -3.08 -7.61
N ILE A 57 5.80 -3.23 -8.75
CA ILE A 57 6.42 -3.31 -10.06
C ILE A 57 6.44 -1.92 -10.68
N GLU A 58 7.58 -1.51 -11.22
CA GLU A 58 7.69 -0.29 -12.03
C GLU A 58 6.92 -0.52 -13.34
N ARG A 59 5.82 0.22 -13.52
CA ARG A 59 4.98 0.16 -14.72
C ARG A 59 5.48 1.11 -15.79
N SER A 60 5.88 2.31 -15.39
CA SER A 60 6.32 3.34 -16.33
C SER A 60 7.31 4.29 -15.67
N ARG A 61 8.14 4.92 -16.50
CA ARG A 61 9.11 5.93 -16.10
C ARG A 61 9.07 7.07 -17.09
N ASN A 62 8.88 8.29 -16.58
CA ASN A 62 8.77 9.48 -17.40
C ASN A 62 9.80 10.53 -16.98
N THR A 63 10.85 10.69 -17.80
CA THR A 63 11.96 11.62 -17.54
C THR A 63 11.56 13.09 -17.67
N VAL A 64 10.57 13.42 -18.49
CA VAL A 64 10.06 14.79 -18.67
C VAL A 64 9.39 15.31 -17.40
N PHE A 65 8.64 14.45 -16.71
CA PHE A 65 7.97 14.78 -15.45
C PHE A 65 8.74 14.34 -14.20
N ASN A 66 9.95 13.77 -14.37
CA ASN A 66 10.75 13.23 -13.28
C ASN A 66 9.97 12.25 -12.38
N GLU A 67 9.18 11.34 -12.98
CA GLU A 67 8.26 10.46 -12.27
C GLU A 67 8.44 8.98 -12.63
N ILE A 68 8.27 8.11 -11.64
CA ILE A 68 8.18 6.66 -11.77
C ILE A 68 6.80 6.23 -11.25
N GLU A 69 6.13 5.36 -12.00
CA GLU A 69 4.88 4.75 -11.60
C GLU A 69 5.10 3.32 -11.12
N PHE A 70 4.67 3.03 -9.90
CA PHE A 70 4.67 1.70 -9.32
C PHE A 70 3.24 1.16 -9.18
N VAL A 71 3.05 -0.12 -9.44
CA VAL A 71 1.77 -0.82 -9.27
C VAL A 71 1.93 -2.08 -8.42
N PRO A 72 0.90 -2.51 -7.67
CA PRO A 72 0.91 -3.82 -7.02
C PRO A 72 1.01 -4.93 -8.07
N GLU A 73 1.75 -6.00 -7.75
CA GLU A 73 1.90 -7.16 -8.67
C GLU A 73 0.57 -7.79 -9.06
N ILE A 74 -0.39 -7.81 -8.12
CA ILE A 74 -1.73 -8.34 -8.33
C ILE A 74 -2.53 -7.58 -9.39
N GLN A 75 -2.13 -6.34 -9.71
CA GLN A 75 -2.75 -5.55 -10.77
C GLN A 75 -2.22 -5.89 -12.17
N GLN A 76 -1.02 -6.47 -12.30
CA GLN A 76 -0.55 -6.98 -13.59
C GLN A 76 -1.31 -8.24 -14.00
N LEU A 77 -1.50 -9.16 -13.04
CA LEU A 77 -2.21 -10.43 -13.25
C LEU A 77 -3.66 -10.25 -13.72
N SER A 78 -4.32 -9.16 -13.30
CA SER A 78 -5.70 -8.85 -13.74
C SER A 78 -5.82 -8.44 -15.20
N ASN A 79 -4.73 -8.00 -15.85
CA ASN A 79 -4.76 -7.57 -17.26
C ASN A 79 -4.56 -8.72 -18.24
N GLU A 80 -4.05 -9.88 -17.79
CA GLU A 80 -3.70 -11.02 -18.65
C GLU A 80 -4.87 -12.01 -18.89
N GLY A 81 -6.08 -11.64 -18.48
CA GLY A 81 -7.30 -12.30 -18.92
C GLY A 81 -7.52 -13.69 -18.33
N GLN A 82 -7.92 -13.76 -17.05
CA GLN A 82 -8.63 -14.92 -16.49
C GLN A 82 -9.44 -14.49 -15.25
N ASN A 83 -10.75 -14.81 -15.28
CA ASN A 83 -11.73 -14.81 -14.20
C ASN A 83 -11.71 -13.60 -13.23
N GLN A 84 -12.54 -12.60 -13.57
CA GLN A 84 -12.86 -11.40 -12.78
C GLN A 84 -13.45 -11.68 -11.37
N SER A 85 -13.63 -12.95 -10.96
CA SER A 85 -14.26 -13.33 -9.70
C SER A 85 -13.31 -13.41 -8.50
N GLU A 86 -12.02 -13.69 -8.70
CA GLU A 86 -11.05 -13.85 -7.59
C GLU A 86 -10.44 -12.52 -7.10
N TYR A 87 -10.52 -11.43 -7.89
CA TYR A 87 -10.02 -10.10 -7.53
C TYR A 87 -11.13 -9.12 -7.14
N LYS A 88 -12.16 -9.58 -6.43
CA LYS A 88 -13.34 -8.76 -6.03
C LYS A 88 -12.99 -7.48 -5.25
N ASN A 89 -11.75 -7.31 -4.80
CA ASN A 89 -11.34 -6.13 -4.04
C ASN A 89 -9.82 -5.87 -4.12
N LEU A 90 -9.38 -5.20 -5.20
CA LEU A 90 -7.97 -4.85 -5.44
C LEU A 90 -7.32 -4.18 -4.23
N ALA A 91 -8.03 -3.26 -3.58
CA ALA A 91 -7.57 -2.53 -2.41
C ALA A 91 -7.33 -3.46 -1.21
N LEU A 92 -8.31 -4.30 -0.88
CA LEU A 92 -8.19 -5.26 0.23
C LEU A 92 -7.05 -6.26 -0.01
N ASN A 93 -6.94 -6.78 -1.24
CA ASN A 93 -5.88 -7.72 -1.61
C ASN A 93 -4.50 -7.05 -1.52
N THR A 94 -4.37 -5.80 -1.97
CA THR A 94 -3.12 -5.03 -1.86
C THR A 94 -2.78 -4.77 -0.39
N SER A 95 -3.77 -4.45 0.44
CA SER A 95 -3.55 -4.27 1.88
C SER A 95 -2.99 -5.54 2.52
N GLN A 96 -3.62 -6.69 2.28
CA GLN A 96 -3.18 -7.96 2.84
C GLN A 96 -1.74 -8.28 2.40
N LEU A 97 -1.43 -8.07 1.12
CA LEU A 97 -0.08 -8.24 0.58
C LEU A 97 0.95 -7.37 1.31
N ILE A 98 0.63 -6.11 1.59
CA ILE A 98 1.52 -5.20 2.33
C ILE A 98 1.72 -5.70 3.76
N ILE A 99 0.64 -6.09 4.45
CA ILE A 99 0.69 -6.63 5.81
C ILE A 99 1.56 -7.89 5.86
N ASP A 100 1.35 -8.84 4.95
CA ASP A 100 2.13 -10.07 4.88
C ASP A 100 3.62 -9.77 4.65
N ARG A 101 3.93 -8.77 3.81
CA ARG A 101 5.30 -8.28 3.59
C ARG A 101 5.91 -7.58 4.81
N LEU A 102 5.10 -6.94 5.65
CA LEU A 102 5.58 -6.37 6.91
C LEU A 102 5.84 -7.45 7.95
N LEU A 103 4.94 -8.43 8.07
CA LEU A 103 5.06 -9.53 9.04
C LEU A 103 6.19 -10.51 8.71
N THR A 104 6.41 -10.81 7.42
CA THR A 104 7.55 -11.64 6.98
C THR A 104 8.90 -11.00 7.30
N ASN A 105 8.96 -9.66 7.29
CA ASN A 105 10.16 -8.92 7.69
C ASN A 105 10.32 -8.80 9.23
N SER A 106 9.31 -9.14 10.04
CA SER A 106 9.27 -8.91 11.49
C SER A 106 9.39 -10.15 12.38
N LEU A 107 9.86 -11.29 11.86
CA LEU A 107 9.84 -12.65 12.46
C LEU A 107 8.45 -13.31 12.49
N GLY A 108 8.24 -14.24 11.54
CA GLY A 108 7.70 -15.58 11.83
C GLY A 108 6.29 -15.73 12.39
N SER A 109 5.38 -14.75 12.23
CA SER A 109 3.99 -14.91 12.68
C SER A 109 3.00 -14.77 11.53
N THR A 110 2.50 -15.90 11.06
CA THR A 110 1.33 -16.00 10.17
C THR A 110 0.06 -15.83 11.00
N SER A 111 -0.29 -14.59 11.35
CA SER A 111 -1.65 -14.28 11.80
C SER A 111 -2.26 -13.26 10.85
N LYS A 112 -3.49 -13.51 10.39
CA LYS A 112 -4.25 -12.55 9.59
C LYS A 112 -4.46 -11.31 10.45
N TRP A 113 -3.70 -10.26 10.20
CA TRP A 113 -3.85 -8.99 10.90
C TRP A 113 -4.95 -8.16 10.23
N TYR A 114 -5.82 -7.57 11.04
CA TYR A 114 -6.95 -6.75 10.60
C TYR A 114 -7.10 -5.54 11.53
N TYR A 115 -7.44 -4.37 10.97
CA TYR A 115 -7.79 -3.21 11.79
C TYR A 115 -9.14 -3.44 12.46
N LEU A 116 -9.21 -3.16 13.76
CA LEU A 116 -10.47 -3.08 14.50
C LEU A 116 -10.99 -1.64 14.48
N GLU A 117 -12.32 -1.47 14.61
CA GLU A 117 -12.96 -0.15 14.69
C GLU A 117 -12.37 0.72 15.83
N ASN A 118 -11.85 0.08 16.88
CA ASN A 118 -11.18 0.76 17.99
C ASN A 118 -9.84 1.39 17.59
N ASP A 119 -9.10 0.78 16.67
CA ASP A 119 -7.83 1.33 16.18
C ASP A 119 -8.08 2.60 15.38
N LEU A 120 -9.16 2.64 14.59
CA LEU A 120 -9.57 3.81 13.81
C LEU A 120 -10.02 4.99 14.68
N LYS A 121 -10.60 4.73 15.86
CA LYS A 121 -11.01 5.78 16.80
C LYS A 121 -9.82 6.53 17.38
N LEU A 122 -8.68 5.86 17.58
CA LEU A 122 -7.44 6.47 18.07
C LEU A 122 -6.98 7.61 17.13
N TRP A 123 -7.08 7.39 15.81
CA TRP A 123 -6.69 8.38 14.78
C TRP A 123 -7.67 9.56 14.64
N ARG A 124 -8.92 9.41 15.08
CA ARG A 124 -9.93 10.48 15.07
C ARG A 124 -9.83 11.42 16.27
N GLN A 125 -9.14 10.98 17.33
CA GLN A 125 -9.07 11.70 18.61
C GLN A 125 -7.79 12.50 18.82
N THR A 126 -6.80 12.45 17.93
CA THR A 126 -5.65 13.35 18.01
C THR A 126 -6.13 14.79 17.80
N PRO A 127 -6.04 15.68 18.80
CA PRO A 127 -6.38 17.08 18.62
C PRO A 127 -5.42 17.66 17.58
N ARG A 128 -5.96 18.45 16.65
CA ARG A 128 -5.13 19.34 15.85
C ARG A 128 -4.68 20.46 16.80
N GLU A 129 -3.43 20.39 17.25
CA GLU A 129 -2.73 21.54 17.84
C GLU A 129 -2.54 22.65 16.80
#